data_AF-A0A7Y2NFM5-F1
#
_entry.id   AF-A0A7Y2NFM5-F1
#
_cell.length_a   1.000
_cell.length_b   1.000
_cell.length_c   1.000
_cell.angle_alpha   90.00
_cell.angle_beta   90.00
_cell.angle_gamma   90.00
#
_symmetry.space_group_name_H-M   'P 1'
#
loop_
_entity.id
_entity.type
_entity.pdbx_description
1 polymer ?
#
loop_
_entity_poly.entity_id
_entity_poly.type
_entity_poly.pdbx_seq_one_letter_code
_entity_poly.pdbx_strand_id
1 'polypeptide(L)'
;MSDGFFLGGAVDSAGERTDDNVQYDSSDLTTHGVIVGMTGSGKTGLGVIFLEEALLEGIPTLVIDPKGDMTNLLLTFPDLLPADFEPWVDEAEARKDGKTVEEAAAATSELWKGGLESWGIAGDRIRELRDRAGFTIYTPGSEAGVPVNIVGSLRKPDGDFDANAEALRDEIQGFVSGLLGLTGIDADPISSREHILLSNIIEHAWRQGHDLDLASLLGFVQQPPMRKLGVFEVDTFFPEKDRT
;
A
#
# COMPACT_ATOMS: atom_id res chain seq x y z
N MET A 1 5.80 -30.18 6.13
CA MET A 1 6.65 -29.04 6.54
C MET A 1 6.87 -28.28 5.25
N SER A 2 6.40 -27.05 5.13
CA SER A 2 6.65 -26.27 3.92
C SER A 2 8.16 -26.01 3.87
N ASP A 3 8.75 -26.25 2.71
CA ASP A 3 10.18 -26.08 2.47
C ASP A 3 10.50 -24.59 2.24
N GLY A 4 10.07 -23.68 3.14
CA GLY A 4 10.32 -22.24 3.07
C GLY A 4 9.89 -21.57 1.75
N PHE A 5 10.37 -20.35 1.55
CA PHE A 5 10.15 -19.58 0.32
C PHE A 5 11.14 -19.98 -0.76
N PHE A 6 10.62 -20.40 -1.92
CA PHE A 6 11.45 -20.66 -3.09
C PHE A 6 11.90 -19.36 -3.75
N LEU A 7 13.21 -19.05 -3.68
CA LEU A 7 13.78 -17.80 -4.21
C LEU A 7 14.47 -17.96 -5.57
N GLY A 8 14.49 -19.16 -6.14
CA GLY A 8 15.14 -19.48 -7.41
C GLY A 8 16.18 -20.58 -7.29
N GLY A 9 17.08 -20.65 -8.28
CA GLY A 9 18.11 -21.70 -8.38
C GLY A 9 19.47 -21.17 -7.96
N ALA A 10 20.26 -22.00 -7.29
CA ALA A 10 21.64 -21.67 -6.95
C ALA A 10 22.46 -21.54 -8.23
N VAL A 11 23.44 -20.63 -8.23
CA VAL A 11 24.33 -20.37 -9.36
C VAL A 11 25.74 -20.85 -9.05
N ASP A 12 26.41 -21.39 -10.04
CA ASP A 12 27.81 -21.79 -9.93
C ASP A 12 28.77 -20.59 -10.05
N SER A 13 30.07 -20.85 -10.03
CA SER A 13 31.09 -19.80 -10.18
C SER A 13 31.10 -19.11 -11.55
N ALA A 14 30.50 -19.73 -12.58
CA ALA A 14 30.34 -19.15 -13.91
C ALA A 14 29.05 -18.31 -14.03
N GLY A 15 28.17 -18.35 -13.02
CA GLY A 15 26.87 -17.70 -13.03
C GLY A 15 25.79 -18.53 -13.72
N GLU A 16 26.05 -19.82 -13.99
CA GLU A 16 25.06 -20.73 -14.56
C GLU A 16 24.20 -21.34 -13.46
N ARG A 17 22.90 -21.48 -13.73
CA ARG A 17 21.95 -22.10 -12.81
C ARG A 17 22.27 -23.58 -12.63
N THR A 18 22.37 -24.01 -11.38
CA THR A 18 22.52 -25.41 -10.98
C THR A 18 21.16 -26.08 -10.78
N ASP A 19 21.16 -27.38 -10.48
CA ASP A 19 19.93 -28.12 -10.15
C ASP A 19 19.46 -27.88 -8.70
N ASP A 20 20.24 -27.16 -7.89
CA ASP A 20 19.91 -26.86 -6.50
C ASP A 20 18.99 -25.62 -6.40
N ASN A 21 17.95 -25.74 -5.57
CA ASN A 21 17.04 -24.64 -5.27
C ASN A 21 17.51 -23.84 -4.05
N VAL A 22 17.34 -22.52 -4.11
CA VAL A 22 17.50 -21.62 -2.98
C VAL A 22 16.17 -21.49 -2.26
N GLN A 23 16.13 -21.98 -1.03
CA GLN A 23 15.00 -21.84 -0.12
C GLN A 23 15.35 -20.84 0.98
N TYR A 24 14.36 -20.09 1.44
CA TYR A 24 14.49 -19.13 2.54
C TYR A 24 13.45 -19.42 3.61
N ASP A 25 13.89 -19.60 4.86
CA ASP A 25 12.96 -19.88 5.96
C ASP A 25 12.15 -18.62 6.30
N SER A 26 10.82 -18.71 6.20
CA SER A 26 9.93 -17.58 6.49
C SER A 26 10.02 -17.11 7.94
N SER A 27 10.45 -17.96 8.87
CA SER A 27 10.67 -17.57 10.28
C SER A 27 11.82 -16.56 10.47
N ASP A 28 12.73 -16.45 9.50
CA ASP A 28 13.77 -15.41 9.49
C ASP A 28 13.20 -14.02 9.17
N LEU A 29 12.00 -13.93 8.60
CA LEU A 29 11.29 -12.67 8.31
C LEU A 29 10.52 -12.10 9.51
N THR A 30 10.75 -12.63 10.70
CA THR A 30 10.19 -12.08 11.95
C THR A 30 10.85 -10.76 12.38
N THR A 31 11.87 -10.32 11.63
CA THR A 31 12.55 -9.02 11.79
C THR A 31 12.47 -8.18 10.50
N HIS A 32 13.29 -7.14 10.38
CA HIS A 32 13.26 -6.24 9.23
C HIS A 32 14.18 -6.76 8.11
N GLY A 33 13.66 -6.87 6.90
CA GLY A 33 14.42 -7.19 5.68
C GLY A 33 14.64 -5.96 4.80
N VAL A 34 15.71 -5.97 3.99
CA VAL A 34 15.96 -4.94 2.98
C VAL A 34 16.47 -5.57 1.69
N ILE A 35 15.86 -5.21 0.55
CA ILE A 35 16.31 -5.60 -0.79
C ILE A 35 16.97 -4.38 -1.44
N VAL A 36 18.27 -4.46 -1.71
CA VAL A 36 19.06 -3.36 -2.27
C VAL A 36 19.62 -3.75 -3.65
N GLY A 37 19.62 -2.81 -4.59
CA GLY A 37 20.12 -3.04 -5.95
C GLY A 37 19.80 -1.89 -6.90
N MET A 38 20.51 -1.80 -8.02
CA MET A 38 20.29 -0.77 -9.05
C MET A 38 19.00 -1.04 -9.86
N THR A 39 18.49 -0.05 -10.59
CA THR A 39 17.37 -0.26 -11.52
C THR A 39 17.70 -1.38 -12.51
N GLY A 40 16.74 -2.27 -12.78
CA GLY A 40 16.95 -3.44 -13.65
C GLY A 40 17.68 -4.62 -12.98
N SER A 41 18.10 -4.51 -11.71
CA SER A 41 18.79 -5.61 -11.00
C SER A 41 17.85 -6.72 -10.49
N GLY A 42 16.57 -6.71 -10.85
CA GLY A 42 15.59 -7.73 -10.42
C GLY A 42 14.95 -7.52 -9.04
N LYS A 43 15.13 -6.38 -8.36
CA LYS A 43 14.52 -6.13 -7.03
C LYS A 43 13.01 -6.36 -7.00
N THR A 44 12.30 -5.82 -7.98
CA THR A 44 10.84 -5.95 -8.11
C THR A 44 10.45 -7.41 -8.33
N GLY A 45 11.17 -8.13 -9.19
CA GLY A 45 10.94 -9.56 -9.42
C GLY A 45 11.17 -10.41 -8.17
N LEU A 46 12.24 -10.15 -7.42
CA LEU A 46 12.47 -10.82 -6.13
C LEU A 46 11.35 -10.51 -5.14
N GLY A 47 10.87 -9.26 -5.09
CA GLY A 47 9.73 -8.87 -4.26
C GLY A 47 8.45 -9.63 -4.61
N VAL A 48 8.15 -9.78 -5.91
CA VAL A 48 7.01 -10.57 -6.39
C VAL A 48 7.13 -12.02 -5.92
N ILE A 49 8.30 -12.65 -6.10
CA ILE A 49 8.55 -14.02 -5.65
C ILE A 49 8.30 -14.14 -4.14
N PHE A 50 8.89 -13.26 -3.33
CA PHE A 50 8.67 -13.25 -1.88
C PHE A 50 7.18 -13.17 -1.49
N LEU A 51 6.40 -12.34 -2.19
CA LEU A 51 4.97 -12.20 -1.94
C LEU A 51 4.20 -13.47 -2.35
N GLU A 52 4.50 -14.06 -3.51
CA GLU A 52 3.87 -15.30 -3.96
C GLU A 52 4.16 -16.46 -2.99
N GLU A 53 5.41 -16.62 -2.57
CA GLU A 53 5.80 -17.66 -1.59
C GLU A 53 5.14 -17.44 -0.21
N ALA A 54 5.11 -16.19 0.27
CA ALA A 54 4.43 -15.85 1.52
C ALA A 54 2.94 -16.21 1.48
N LEU A 55 2.25 -15.88 0.38
CA LEU A 55 0.84 -16.18 0.20
C LEU A 55 0.59 -17.69 0.08
N LEU A 56 1.48 -18.45 -0.58
CA LEU A 56 1.43 -19.92 -0.63
C LEU A 56 1.58 -20.56 0.76
N GLU A 57 2.41 -19.98 1.64
CA GLU A 57 2.52 -20.40 3.04
C GLU A 57 1.37 -19.89 3.93
N GLY A 58 0.44 -19.12 3.39
CA GLY A 58 -0.71 -18.58 4.12
C GLY A 58 -0.36 -17.37 5.01
N ILE A 59 0.74 -16.69 4.72
CA ILE A 59 1.16 -15.46 5.42
C ILE A 59 0.47 -14.26 4.75
N PRO A 60 -0.37 -13.50 5.46
CA PRO A 60 -1.04 -12.34 4.88
C PRO A 60 -0.04 -11.21 4.62
N THR A 61 -0.14 -10.58 3.44
CA THR A 61 0.77 -9.51 3.01
C THR A 61 0.03 -8.19 2.80
N LEU A 62 0.55 -7.09 3.35
CA LEU A 62 0.16 -5.73 3.02
C LEU A 62 1.31 -5.04 2.30
N VAL A 63 1.03 -4.51 1.10
CA VAL A 63 2.06 -3.94 0.22
C VAL A 63 1.78 -2.47 -0.03
N ILE A 64 2.75 -1.60 0.28
CA ILE A 64 2.71 -0.18 -0.07
C ILE A 64 3.52 -0.01 -1.34
N ASP A 65 2.84 0.21 -2.46
CA ASP A 65 3.44 0.25 -3.77
C ASP A 65 3.23 1.60 -4.47
N PRO A 66 4.16 2.57 -4.29
CA PRO A 66 4.04 3.87 -4.94
C PRO A 66 4.26 3.81 -6.46
N LYS A 67 4.80 2.71 -7.00
CA LYS A 67 5.06 2.55 -8.45
C LYS A 67 3.93 1.83 -9.18
N GLY A 68 3.16 1.00 -8.47
CA GLY A 68 2.08 0.19 -9.04
C GLY A 68 2.56 -1.13 -9.65
N ASP A 69 3.85 -1.47 -9.55
CA ASP A 69 4.44 -2.68 -10.14
C ASP A 69 3.90 -3.99 -9.52
N MET A 70 3.45 -3.96 -8.27
CA MET A 70 2.94 -5.12 -7.52
C MET A 70 1.53 -5.52 -7.96
N THR A 71 0.83 -4.66 -8.70
CA THR A 71 -0.45 -5.03 -9.32
C THR A 71 -0.32 -6.20 -10.30
N ASN A 72 0.89 -6.46 -10.81
CA ASN A 72 1.20 -7.61 -11.66
C ASN A 72 0.91 -8.97 -10.98
N LEU A 73 0.83 -9.04 -9.65
CA LEU A 73 0.39 -10.26 -8.93
C LEU A 73 -1.02 -10.73 -9.34
N LEU A 74 -1.84 -9.83 -9.86
CA LEU A 74 -3.18 -10.16 -10.38
C LEU A 74 -3.16 -10.80 -11.77
N LEU A 75 -2.04 -10.67 -12.49
CA LEU A 75 -1.81 -11.24 -13.83
C LEU A 75 -1.27 -12.68 -13.74
N THR A 76 -1.78 -13.43 -12.77
CA THR A 76 -1.47 -14.84 -12.56
C THR A 76 -2.58 -15.69 -13.18
N PHE A 77 -2.27 -16.39 -14.28
CA PHE A 77 -3.23 -17.17 -15.05
C PHE A 77 -2.95 -18.67 -14.93
N PRO A 78 -3.77 -19.44 -14.19
CA PRO A 78 -3.50 -20.88 -13.99
C PRO A 78 -3.48 -21.70 -15.27
N ASP A 79 -4.35 -21.37 -16.24
CA ASP A 79 -4.48 -22.13 -17.48
C ASP A 79 -3.54 -21.61 -18.59
N LEU A 80 -2.91 -20.45 -18.37
CA LEU A 80 -1.95 -19.81 -19.27
C LEU A 80 -2.47 -19.74 -20.72
N LEU A 81 -3.77 -19.51 -20.93
CA LEU A 81 -4.36 -19.50 -22.27
C LEU A 81 -4.04 -18.18 -22.97
N PRO A 82 -3.90 -18.13 -24.31
CA PRO A 82 -3.75 -16.87 -25.03
C PRO A 82 -4.81 -15.82 -24.68
N ALA A 83 -6.07 -16.27 -24.50
CA ALA A 83 -7.19 -15.40 -24.11
C ALA A 83 -7.03 -14.75 -22.73
N ASP A 84 -6.21 -15.31 -21.84
CA ASP A 84 -5.91 -14.70 -20.54
C ASP A 84 -4.99 -13.47 -20.70
N PHE A 85 -4.11 -13.49 -21.70
CA PHE A 85 -3.15 -12.41 -21.99
C PHE A 85 -3.71 -11.35 -22.93
N GLU A 86 -4.62 -11.71 -23.83
CA GLU A 86 -5.19 -10.83 -24.86
C GLU A 86 -5.67 -9.46 -24.35
N PRO A 87 -6.40 -9.34 -23.21
CA PRO A 87 -6.86 -8.05 -22.70
C PRO A 87 -5.73 -7.11 -22.24
N TRP A 88 -4.53 -7.65 -22.03
CA TRP A 88 -3.37 -6.94 -21.49
C TRP A 88 -2.31 -6.65 -22.56
N VAL A 89 -2.54 -7.08 -23.80
CA VAL A 89 -1.66 -6.77 -24.93
C VAL A 89 -1.86 -5.31 -25.36
N ASP A 90 -0.75 -4.57 -25.46
CA ASP A 90 -0.75 -3.25 -26.07
C ASP A 90 -0.87 -3.39 -27.61
N GLU A 91 -1.98 -2.93 -28.18
CA GLU A 91 -2.24 -3.01 -29.62
C GLU A 91 -1.20 -2.25 -30.46
N ALA A 92 -0.70 -1.11 -29.96
CA ALA A 92 0.28 -0.30 -30.66
C ALA A 92 1.64 -0.98 -30.69
N GLU A 93 2.03 -1.64 -29.60
CA GLU A 93 3.25 -2.45 -29.52
C GLU A 93 3.16 -3.69 -30.43
N ALA A 94 2.05 -4.43 -30.37
CA ALA A 94 1.81 -5.58 -31.25
C ALA A 94 1.93 -5.18 -32.73
N ARG A 95 1.31 -4.05 -33.11
CA ARG A 95 1.36 -3.54 -34.49
C ARG A 95 2.77 -3.13 -34.91
N LYS A 96 3.56 -2.54 -34.02
CA LYS A 96 4.96 -2.16 -34.28
C LYS A 96 5.82 -3.39 -34.56
N ASP A 97 5.52 -4.51 -33.91
CA ASP A 97 6.17 -5.80 -34.13
C ASP A 97 5.59 -6.60 -35.32
N GLY A 98 4.62 -6.03 -36.04
CA GLY A 98 3.97 -6.66 -37.19
C GLY A 98 3.05 -7.82 -36.82
N LYS A 99 2.57 -7.87 -35.58
CA LYS A 99 1.66 -8.90 -35.05
C LYS A 99 0.26 -8.34 -34.84
N THR A 100 -0.73 -9.21 -34.94
CA THR A 100 -2.07 -8.99 -34.39
C THR A 100 -2.06 -9.13 -32.86
N VAL A 101 -3.11 -8.65 -32.20
CA VAL A 101 -3.27 -8.77 -30.73
C VAL A 101 -3.30 -10.24 -30.34
N GLU A 102 -4.02 -11.06 -31.11
CA GLU A 102 -4.17 -12.49 -30.92
C GLU A 102 -2.84 -13.23 -31.10
N GLU A 103 -2.04 -12.88 -32.11
CA GLU A 103 -0.71 -13.43 -32.31
C GLU A 103 0.25 -13.03 -31.18
N ALA A 104 0.17 -11.80 -30.69
CA ALA A 104 0.99 -11.34 -29.57
C ALA A 104 0.60 -12.05 -28.26
N ALA A 105 -0.69 -12.21 -28.00
CA ALA A 105 -1.23 -12.93 -26.85
C ALA A 105 -0.81 -14.40 -26.86
N ALA A 106 -0.89 -15.07 -28.01
CA ALA A 106 -0.42 -16.44 -28.19
C ALA A 106 1.10 -16.56 -27.95
N ALA A 107 1.89 -15.64 -28.48
CA ALA A 107 3.33 -15.61 -28.25
C ALA A 107 3.69 -15.40 -26.77
N THR A 108 2.97 -14.51 -26.07
CA THR A 108 3.15 -14.27 -24.63
C THR A 108 2.77 -15.49 -23.81
N SER A 109 1.66 -16.15 -24.12
CA SER A 109 1.23 -17.40 -23.48
C SER A 109 2.33 -18.48 -23.56
N GLU A 110 2.90 -18.71 -24.75
CA GLU A 110 3.96 -19.70 -24.93
C GLU A 110 5.26 -19.31 -24.24
N LEU A 111 5.62 -18.02 -24.25
CA LEU A 111 6.78 -17.51 -23.50
C LEU A 111 6.64 -17.78 -22.00
N TRP A 112 5.47 -17.49 -21.42
CA TRP A 112 5.21 -17.70 -20.00
C TRP A 112 5.20 -19.18 -19.64
N LYS A 113 4.52 -20.03 -20.42
CA LYS A 113 4.55 -21.48 -20.23
C LYS A 113 5.97 -22.03 -20.22
N GLY A 114 6.75 -21.74 -21.26
CA GLY A 114 8.13 -22.23 -21.37
C GLY A 114 9.02 -21.70 -20.24
N GLY A 115 8.84 -20.44 -19.85
CA GLY A 115 9.56 -19.83 -18.72
C GLY A 115 9.26 -20.56 -17.41
N LEU A 116 7.98 -20.72 -17.07
CA LEU A 116 7.54 -21.38 -15.83
C LEU A 116 7.91 -22.86 -15.79
N GLU A 117 7.73 -23.59 -16.90
CA GLU A 117 8.15 -24.99 -17.03
C GLU A 117 9.65 -25.15 -16.82
N SER A 118 10.48 -24.20 -17.28
CA SER A 118 11.93 -24.22 -17.04
C SER A 118 12.32 -24.10 -15.56
N TRP A 119 11.38 -23.70 -14.70
CA TRP A 119 11.50 -23.62 -13.24
C TRP A 119 10.70 -24.72 -12.52
N GLY A 120 10.11 -25.66 -13.27
CA GLY A 120 9.24 -26.70 -12.70
C GLY A 120 7.92 -26.16 -12.12
N ILE A 121 7.52 -24.94 -12.51
CA ILE A 121 6.29 -24.31 -12.05
C ILE A 121 5.18 -24.63 -13.06
N ALA A 122 4.18 -25.37 -12.61
CA ALA A 122 2.99 -25.71 -13.39
C ALA A 122 1.79 -24.82 -13.03
N GLY A 123 0.78 -24.82 -13.91
CA GLY A 123 -0.47 -24.09 -13.69
C GLY A 123 -1.18 -24.43 -12.37
N ASP A 124 -1.04 -25.66 -11.88
CA ASP A 124 -1.60 -26.09 -10.59
C ASP A 124 -1.04 -25.29 -9.39
N ARG A 125 0.24 -24.90 -9.43
CA ARG A 125 0.86 -24.05 -8.40
C ARG A 125 0.29 -22.63 -8.43
N ILE A 126 0.07 -22.09 -9.63
CA ILE A 126 -0.57 -20.78 -9.82
C ILE A 126 -2.02 -20.83 -9.31
N ARG A 127 -2.73 -21.93 -9.59
CA ARG A 127 -4.08 -22.16 -9.06
C ARG A 127 -4.09 -22.20 -7.54
N GLU A 128 -3.15 -22.92 -6.94
CA GLU A 128 -3.00 -22.98 -5.48
C GLU A 128 -2.79 -21.58 -4.87
N LEU A 129 -1.92 -20.76 -5.45
CA LEU A 129 -1.71 -19.37 -5.03
C LEU A 129 -3.03 -18.58 -5.04
N ARG A 130 -3.79 -18.67 -6.13
CA ARG A 130 -5.07 -17.97 -6.30
C ARG A 130 -6.16 -18.46 -5.36
N ASP A 131 -6.17 -19.73 -5.02
CA ASP A 131 -7.14 -20.33 -4.10
C ASP A 131 -6.81 -20.02 -2.63
N ARG A 132 -5.52 -19.85 -2.29
CA ARG A 132 -5.07 -19.55 -0.91
C ARG A 132 -5.24 -18.09 -0.51
N ALA A 133 -5.16 -17.16 -1.46
CA ALA A 133 -5.12 -15.73 -1.17
C ALA A 133 -6.12 -14.91 -1.99
N GLY A 134 -6.81 -13.99 -1.31
CA GLY A 134 -7.54 -12.92 -1.97
C GLY A 134 -6.63 -11.74 -2.27
N PHE A 135 -6.69 -11.22 -3.50
CA PHE A 135 -5.94 -10.04 -3.92
C PHE A 135 -6.87 -8.83 -4.00
N THR A 136 -6.57 -7.77 -3.26
CA THR A 136 -7.37 -6.54 -3.25
C THR A 136 -6.45 -5.35 -3.48
N ILE A 137 -6.72 -4.56 -4.53
CA ILE A 137 -6.03 -3.28 -4.74
C ILE A 137 -6.81 -2.20 -3.99
N TYR A 138 -6.13 -1.55 -3.05
CA TYR A 138 -6.63 -0.36 -2.38
C TYR A 138 -6.10 0.89 -3.09
N THR A 139 -6.99 1.78 -3.52
CA THR A 139 -6.64 2.98 -4.29
C THR A 139 -7.04 4.26 -3.56
N PRO A 140 -6.12 4.83 -2.76
CA PRO A 140 -6.27 6.18 -2.21
C PRO A 140 -6.56 7.21 -3.31
N GLY A 141 -7.68 7.94 -3.22
CA GLY A 141 -8.02 9.03 -4.17
C GLY A 141 -8.41 8.58 -5.58
N SER A 142 -8.67 7.29 -5.80
CA SER A 142 -9.13 6.75 -7.09
C SER A 142 -10.19 5.66 -6.87
N GLU A 143 -11.12 5.54 -7.82
CA GLU A 143 -12.17 4.51 -7.83
C GLU A 143 -11.79 3.29 -8.70
N ALA A 144 -10.53 3.22 -9.17
CA ALA A 144 -10.06 2.12 -10.01
C ALA A 144 -9.94 0.77 -9.27
N GLY A 145 -9.78 0.80 -7.95
CA GLY A 145 -9.79 -0.37 -7.08
C GLY A 145 -10.77 -0.18 -5.91
N VAL A 146 -10.43 -0.69 -4.73
CA VAL A 146 -11.17 -0.39 -3.50
C VAL A 146 -10.75 0.99 -3.01
N PRO A 147 -11.63 1.99 -3.06
CA PRO A 147 -11.26 3.33 -2.64
C PRO A 147 -10.95 3.34 -1.14
N VAL A 148 -9.86 4.02 -0.78
CA VAL A 148 -9.53 4.25 0.62
C VAL A 148 -9.77 5.71 0.94
N ASN A 149 -10.55 5.94 1.99
CA ASN A 149 -10.65 7.25 2.60
C ASN A 149 -9.33 7.54 3.35
N ILE A 150 -8.49 8.39 2.74
CA ILE A 150 -7.17 8.74 3.29
C ILE A 150 -7.28 9.62 4.51
N VAL A 151 -8.29 10.50 4.53
CA VAL A 151 -8.52 11.40 5.67
C VAL A 151 -9.00 10.60 6.87
N GLY A 152 -9.71 9.49 6.67
CA GLY A 152 -10.29 8.71 7.76
C GLY A 152 -11.58 9.34 8.28
N SER A 153 -11.99 8.94 9.49
CA SER A 153 -13.20 9.45 10.14
C SER A 153 -12.83 10.51 11.17
N LEU A 154 -13.42 11.69 11.05
CA LEU A 154 -13.34 12.77 12.05
C LEU A 154 -14.33 12.57 13.22
N ARG A 155 -15.12 11.49 13.17
CA ARG A 155 -16.06 11.14 14.23
C ARG A 155 -15.34 10.81 15.51
N LYS A 156 -15.99 11.11 16.62
CA LYS A 156 -15.48 10.78 17.93
C LYS A 156 -15.45 9.25 18.09
N PRO A 157 -14.34 8.67 18.56
CA PRO A 157 -14.31 7.25 18.95
C PRO A 157 -15.26 6.95 20.12
N ASP A 158 -15.80 5.72 20.15
CA ASP A 158 -16.63 5.26 21.26
C ASP A 158 -15.83 5.16 22.56
N GLY A 159 -16.49 5.45 23.69
CA GLY A 159 -15.91 5.35 25.03
C GLY A 159 -15.69 6.69 25.73
N ASP A 160 -15.09 6.60 26.91
CA ASP A 160 -14.70 7.76 27.71
C ASP A 160 -13.35 8.31 27.24
N PHE A 161 -13.30 9.61 27.00
CA PHE A 161 -12.08 10.28 26.54
C PHE A 161 -11.00 10.22 27.61
N ASP A 162 -11.35 10.48 28.87
CA ASP A 162 -10.36 10.56 29.95
C ASP A 162 -9.73 9.20 30.26
N ALA A 163 -10.49 8.11 30.10
CA ALA A 163 -9.96 6.76 30.20
C ALA A 163 -8.94 6.39 29.09
N ASN A 164 -9.00 7.03 27.92
CA ASN A 164 -8.17 6.70 26.75
C ASN A 164 -7.39 7.92 26.22
N ALA A 165 -7.14 8.92 27.05
CA ALA A 165 -6.69 10.24 26.60
C ALA A 165 -5.35 10.22 25.84
N GLU A 166 -4.43 9.31 26.19
CA GLU A 166 -3.14 9.17 25.51
C GLU A 166 -3.32 8.63 24.09
N ALA A 167 -3.99 7.48 23.95
CA ALA A 167 -4.26 6.87 22.64
C ALA A 167 -5.09 7.79 21.72
N LEU A 168 -6.10 8.48 22.27
CA LEU A 168 -6.92 9.40 21.50
C LEU A 168 -6.14 10.64 21.05
N ARG A 169 -5.20 11.14 21.87
CA ARG A 169 -4.33 12.24 21.45
C ARG A 169 -3.35 11.81 20.37
N ASP A 170 -2.78 10.61 20.47
CA ASP A 170 -1.91 10.06 19.42
C ASP A 170 -2.69 9.90 18.11
N GLU A 171 -3.93 9.44 18.17
CA GLU A 171 -4.84 9.35 17.02
C GLU A 171 -5.11 10.74 16.40
N ILE A 172 -5.43 11.74 17.23
CA ILE A 172 -5.61 13.13 16.79
C ILE A 172 -4.33 13.65 16.11
N GLN A 173 -3.16 13.42 16.70
CA GLN A 173 -1.90 13.87 16.13
C GLN A 173 -1.63 13.24 14.77
N GLY A 174 -1.83 11.92 14.65
CA GLY A 174 -1.69 11.20 13.39
C GLY A 174 -2.65 11.70 12.31
N PHE A 175 -3.91 11.94 12.69
CA PHE A 175 -4.93 12.50 11.79
C PHE A 175 -4.53 13.89 11.28
N VAL A 176 -4.14 14.80 12.18
CA VAL A 176 -3.78 16.17 11.83
C VAL A 176 -2.53 16.21 10.94
N SER A 177 -1.52 15.39 11.25
CA SER A 177 -0.34 15.25 10.41
C SER A 177 -0.68 14.70 9.01
N GLY A 178 -1.56 13.70 8.93
CA GLY A 178 -2.05 13.18 7.65
C GLY A 178 -2.80 14.24 6.84
N LEU A 179 -3.71 14.98 7.47
CA LEU A 179 -4.50 16.03 6.83
C LEU A 179 -3.62 17.17 6.31
N LEU A 180 -2.69 17.67 7.13
CA LEU A 180 -1.77 18.74 6.73
C LEU A 180 -0.84 18.28 5.60
N GLY A 181 -0.31 17.05 5.69
CA GLY A 181 0.49 16.44 4.64
C GLY A 181 -0.25 16.34 3.30
N LEU A 182 -1.54 15.95 3.31
CA LEU A 182 -2.38 15.91 2.10
C LEU A 182 -2.57 17.28 1.46
N THR A 183 -2.57 18.35 2.26
CA THR A 183 -2.65 19.74 1.76
C THR A 183 -1.30 20.33 1.37
N GLY A 184 -0.20 19.58 1.52
CA GLY A 184 1.15 20.03 1.23
C GLY A 184 1.75 20.94 2.32
N ILE A 185 1.18 20.94 3.52
CA ILE A 185 1.69 21.69 4.67
C ILE A 185 2.59 20.76 5.49
N ASP A 186 3.90 21.04 5.48
CA ASP A 186 4.86 20.38 6.36
C ASP A 186 4.80 21.01 7.76
N ALA A 187 4.15 20.30 8.69
CA ALA A 187 3.86 20.81 10.02
C ALA A 187 4.48 19.91 11.10
N ASP A 188 5.24 20.53 12.00
CA ASP A 188 5.77 19.89 13.20
C ASP A 188 4.65 19.77 14.25
N PRO A 189 4.35 18.56 14.76
CA PRO A 189 3.26 18.34 15.72
C PRO A 189 3.36 19.12 17.03
N ILE A 190 4.56 19.62 17.37
CA ILE A 190 4.84 20.27 18.64
C ILE A 190 4.78 21.80 18.51
N SER A 191 5.17 22.34 17.36
CA SER A 191 5.43 23.78 17.20
C SER A 191 4.63 24.46 16.09
N SER A 192 4.13 23.73 15.11
CA SER A 192 3.35 24.33 14.02
C SER A 192 1.98 24.79 14.51
N ARG A 193 1.63 26.04 14.18
CA ARG A 193 0.41 26.70 14.67
C ARG A 193 -0.84 26.01 14.14
N GLU A 194 -0.78 25.56 12.89
CA GLU A 194 -1.83 24.80 12.19
C GLU A 194 -2.11 23.48 12.91
N HIS A 195 -1.05 22.74 13.24
CA HIS A 195 -1.16 21.45 13.90
C HIS A 195 -1.74 21.59 15.32
N ILE A 196 -1.21 22.54 16.09
CA ILE A 196 -1.68 22.84 17.45
C ILE A 196 -3.16 23.23 17.43
N LEU A 197 -3.56 24.12 16.51
CA LEU A 197 -4.95 24.57 16.40
C LEU A 197 -5.89 23.40 16.07
N LEU A 198 -5.59 22.64 15.01
CA LEU A 198 -6.41 21.52 14.57
C LEU A 198 -6.52 20.44 15.65
N SER A 199 -5.41 20.07 16.28
CA SER A 199 -5.40 19.06 17.35
C SER A 199 -6.30 19.45 18.52
N ASN A 200 -6.26 20.72 18.93
CA ASN A 200 -7.11 21.22 20.01
C ASN A 200 -8.59 21.34 19.62
N ILE A 201 -8.89 21.67 18.36
CA ILE A 201 -10.27 21.67 17.85
C ILE A 201 -10.87 20.27 17.90
N ILE A 202 -10.13 19.28 17.43
CA ILE A 202 -10.60 17.89 17.43
C ILE A 202 -10.73 17.36 18.86
N GLU A 203 -9.72 17.57 19.73
CA GLU A 203 -9.82 17.17 21.15
C GLU A 203 -11.02 17.84 21.84
N HIS A 204 -11.27 19.12 21.58
CA HIS A 204 -12.42 19.83 22.14
C HIS A 204 -13.75 19.20 21.71
N ALA A 205 -13.93 18.95 20.41
CA ALA A 205 -15.15 18.35 19.89
C ALA A 205 -15.39 16.94 20.46
N TRP A 206 -14.34 16.10 20.48
CA TRP A 206 -14.43 14.73 20.98
C TRP A 206 -14.72 14.67 22.48
N ARG A 207 -14.13 15.56 23.29
CA ARG A 207 -14.48 15.68 24.72
C ARG A 207 -15.93 16.05 24.96
N GLN A 208 -16.55 16.80 24.05
CA GLN A 208 -17.96 17.19 24.12
C GLN A 208 -18.92 16.15 23.54
N GLY A 209 -18.42 15.00 23.08
CA GLY A 209 -19.29 14.00 22.43
C GLY A 209 -19.69 14.38 21.01
N HIS A 210 -19.00 15.33 20.38
CA HIS A 210 -19.35 15.83 19.06
C HIS A 210 -18.55 15.15 17.96
N ASP A 211 -19.24 14.56 17.00
CA ASP A 211 -18.66 14.08 15.76
C ASP A 211 -18.27 15.26 14.87
N LEU A 212 -17.10 15.14 14.23
CA LEU A 212 -16.67 16.09 13.22
C LEU A 212 -16.74 15.47 11.81
N ASP A 213 -16.85 16.36 10.83
CA ASP A 213 -16.61 16.15 9.41
C ASP A 213 -15.77 17.32 8.88
N LEU A 214 -15.38 17.29 7.60
CA LEU A 214 -14.55 18.35 7.03
C LEU A 214 -15.24 19.73 7.05
N ALA A 215 -16.56 19.78 6.92
CA ALA A 215 -17.31 21.04 6.90
C ALA A 215 -17.34 21.70 8.29
N SER A 216 -17.63 20.93 9.33
CA SER A 216 -17.61 21.38 10.73
C SER A 216 -16.20 21.73 11.18
N LEU A 217 -15.19 20.94 10.79
CA LEU A 217 -13.79 21.27 11.06
C LEU A 217 -13.39 22.61 10.42
N LEU A 218 -13.76 22.87 9.16
CA LEU A 218 -13.51 24.14 8.50
C LEU A 218 -14.18 25.31 9.23
N GLY A 219 -15.43 25.11 9.67
CA GLY A 219 -16.15 26.09 10.49
C GLY A 219 -15.44 26.38 11.81
N PHE A 220 -14.95 25.36 12.50
CA PHE A 220 -14.18 25.51 13.74
C PHE A 220 -12.78 26.07 13.51
N VAL A 221 -12.15 25.88 12.35
CA VAL A 221 -10.91 26.59 12.03
C VAL A 221 -11.16 28.08 11.90
N GLN A 222 -12.22 28.50 11.21
CA GLN A 222 -12.57 29.92 11.09
C GLN A 222 -12.97 30.53 12.44
N GLN A 223 -13.79 29.80 13.22
CA GLN A 223 -14.29 30.20 14.53
C GLN A 223 -14.02 29.11 15.58
N PRO A 224 -12.80 29.07 16.15
CA PRO A 224 -12.43 28.06 17.13
C PRO A 224 -13.36 28.05 18.36
N PRO A 225 -13.86 26.89 18.79
CA PRO A 225 -14.82 26.80 19.90
C PRO A 225 -14.19 27.08 21.27
N MET A 226 -12.86 27.21 21.32
CA MET A 226 -12.09 27.59 22.50
C MET A 226 -11.53 29.00 22.37
N ARG A 227 -11.53 29.73 23.49
CA ARG A 227 -10.93 31.07 23.58
C ARG A 227 -9.40 31.04 23.74
N LYS A 228 -8.87 29.96 24.32
CA LYS A 228 -7.44 29.82 24.64
C LYS A 228 -6.86 28.50 24.13
N LEU A 229 -5.58 28.53 23.75
CA LEU A 229 -4.72 27.38 23.51
C LEU A 229 -3.59 27.41 24.54
N GLY A 230 -3.72 26.54 25.54
CA GLY A 230 -2.88 26.61 26.74
C GLY A 230 -3.02 27.97 27.44
N VAL A 231 -1.94 28.76 27.43
CA VAL A 231 -1.89 30.09 28.05
C VAL A 231 -2.19 31.24 27.09
N PHE A 232 -2.20 30.99 25.78
CA PHE A 232 -2.38 32.01 24.76
C PHE A 232 -3.84 32.14 24.34
N GLU A 233 -4.27 33.36 24.00
CA GLU A 233 -5.57 33.59 23.32
C GLU A 233 -5.45 33.12 21.86
N VAL A 234 -6.49 32.45 21.35
CA VAL A 234 -6.48 31.89 19.99
C VAL A 234 -6.23 32.97 18.94
N ASP A 235 -6.85 34.14 19.07
CA ASP A 235 -6.66 35.26 18.12
C ASP A 235 -5.24 35.83 18.13
N THR A 236 -4.52 35.67 19.24
CA THR A 236 -3.09 36.04 19.32
C THR A 236 -2.22 34.96 18.71
N PHE A 237 -2.53 33.69 18.99
CA PHE A 237 -1.76 32.54 18.52
C PHE A 237 -1.95 32.30 17.03
N PHE A 238 -3.16 32.45 16.50
CA PHE A 238 -3.56 32.23 15.11
C PHE A 238 -4.60 33.28 14.73
N PRO A 239 -4.24 34.49 14.24
CA PRO A 239 -5.19 35.57 13.93
C PRO A 239 -6.26 35.17 12.91
N GLU A 240 -7.46 35.76 13.01
CA GLU A 240 -8.60 35.49 12.13
C GLU A 240 -8.24 35.61 10.63
N LYS A 241 -7.45 36.62 10.26
CA LYS A 241 -6.96 36.84 8.88
C LYS A 241 -6.11 35.70 8.32
N ASP A 242 -5.49 34.89 9.19
CA ASP A 242 -4.66 33.76 8.78
C ASP A 242 -5.51 32.47 8.66
N ARG A 243 -6.77 32.47 9.15
CA ARG A 243 -7.69 31.30 9.19
C ARG A 243 -8.63 31.18 7.99
N THR A 244 -8.53 32.11 7.04
CA THR A 244 -9.43 32.23 5.86
C THR A 244 -8.67 32.16 4.56
#